data_AF-A0A2G0VXF6-F1
#
_entry.id   AF-A0A2G0VXF6-F1
#
_cell.length_a   1.000
_cell.length_b   1.000
_cell.length_c   1.000
_cell.angle_alpha   90.00
_cell.angle_beta   90.00
_cell.angle_gamma   90.00
#
_symmetry.space_group_name_H-M   'P 1'
#
loop_
_entity.id
_entity.type
_entity.pdbx_description
1 polymer ?
#
loop_
_entity_poly.entity_id
_entity_poly.type
_entity_poly.pdbx_seq_one_letter_code
_entity_poly.pdbx_strand_id
1 'polypeptide(L)'
;MSSSIVQELEQQGQYPQKFAELTDSVLFGDMWKRTQLTPRERSLTTVAALVAMYRLEQLPFHLQRARDNGLSVDELNEAITHLAFYSGWPTAASALNLLRELEAHPVSGQE
;
A
#
# COMPACT_ATOMS: atom_id res chain seq x y z
N MET A 1 7.69 -8.76 -11.30
CA MET A 1 9.00 -8.51 -10.68
C MET A 1 8.89 -8.12 -9.19
N SER A 2 7.95 -8.71 -8.43
CA SER A 2 7.80 -8.43 -6.97
C SER A 2 8.79 -9.20 -6.08
N SER A 3 9.61 -10.08 -6.66
CA SER A 3 10.51 -10.99 -5.94
C SER A 3 11.87 -10.38 -5.62
N SER A 4 12.28 -9.27 -6.27
CA SER A 4 13.64 -8.74 -6.09
C SER A 4 13.79 -7.87 -4.86
N ILE A 5 12.78 -7.08 -4.50
CA ILE A 5 12.89 -6.14 -3.37
C ILE A 5 12.96 -6.88 -2.03
N VAL A 6 12.15 -7.92 -1.83
CA VAL A 6 12.19 -8.69 -0.58
C VAL A 6 13.49 -9.49 -0.49
N GLN A 7 13.98 -10.06 -1.61
CA GLN A 7 15.30 -10.70 -1.66
C GLN A 7 16.47 -9.74 -1.40
N GLU A 8 16.41 -8.49 -1.88
CA GLU A 8 17.43 -7.48 -1.57
C GLU A 8 17.39 -7.06 -0.09
N LEU A 9 16.21 -6.93 0.49
CA LEU A 9 16.04 -6.59 1.91
C LEU A 9 16.43 -7.75 2.85
N GLU A 10 16.25 -9.00 2.40
CA GLU A 10 16.80 -10.21 3.05
C GLU A 10 18.34 -10.19 3.04
N GLN A 11 18.96 -9.90 1.90
CA GLN A 11 20.43 -9.82 1.80
C GLN A 11 21.03 -8.67 2.61
N GLN A 12 20.27 -7.61 2.87
CA GLN A 12 20.70 -6.48 3.70
C GLN A 12 20.48 -6.71 5.21
N GLY A 13 19.97 -7.87 5.63
CA GLY A 13 19.78 -8.22 7.05
C GLY A 13 18.73 -7.36 7.76
N GLN A 14 17.81 -6.73 7.01
CA GLN A 14 16.91 -5.71 7.55
C GLN A 14 15.66 -6.31 8.23
N TYR A 15 15.31 -7.55 7.88
CA TYR A 15 14.20 -8.29 8.49
C TYR A 15 14.60 -9.74 8.80
N PRO A 16 14.02 -10.37 9.84
CA PRO A 16 14.24 -11.79 10.10
C PRO A 16 13.84 -12.64 8.88
N GLN A 17 14.66 -13.62 8.51
CA GLN A 17 14.45 -14.46 7.32
C GLN A 17 13.02 -14.98 7.21
N LYS A 18 12.44 -15.48 8.31
CA LYS A 18 11.08 -16.04 8.26
C LYS A 18 10.01 -14.99 7.89
N PHE A 19 10.20 -13.74 8.31
CA PHE A 19 9.27 -12.66 8.00
C PHE A 19 9.29 -12.33 6.49
N ALA A 20 10.47 -12.29 5.90
CA ALA A 20 10.62 -12.04 4.48
C ALA A 20 10.08 -13.21 3.63
N GLU A 21 10.38 -14.46 4.00
CA GLU A 21 9.77 -15.65 3.37
C GLU A 21 8.23 -15.61 3.36
N LEU A 22 7.61 -15.22 4.48
CA LEU A 22 6.14 -15.11 4.58
C LEU A 22 5.59 -13.97 3.73
N THR A 23 6.32 -12.86 3.64
CA THR A 23 5.98 -11.72 2.80
C THR A 23 5.96 -12.12 1.32
N ASP A 24 6.96 -12.89 0.88
CA ASP A 24 7.06 -13.33 -0.51
C ASP A 24 6.11 -14.47 -0.85
N SER A 25 6.11 -15.53 -0.07
CA SER A 25 5.39 -16.76 -0.42
C SER A 25 3.89 -16.67 -0.11
N VAL A 26 3.52 -16.12 1.05
CA VAL A 26 2.14 -16.12 1.52
C VAL A 26 1.44 -14.82 1.14
N LEU A 27 2.02 -13.66 1.46
CA LEU A 27 1.36 -12.38 1.20
C LEU A 27 1.30 -12.10 -0.30
N PHE A 28 2.44 -11.86 -0.96
CA PHE A 28 2.46 -11.53 -2.39
C PHE A 28 2.39 -12.74 -3.32
N GLY A 29 2.87 -13.90 -2.86
CA GLY A 29 2.92 -15.15 -3.61
C GLY A 29 1.57 -15.84 -3.76
N ASP A 30 0.67 -15.68 -2.79
CA ASP A 30 -0.67 -16.29 -2.75
C ASP A 30 -1.78 -15.25 -2.52
N MET A 31 -1.84 -14.62 -1.33
CA MET A 31 -2.99 -13.82 -0.90
C MET A 31 -3.34 -12.69 -1.87
N TRP A 32 -2.33 -11.98 -2.39
CA TRP A 32 -2.52 -10.90 -3.37
C TRP A 32 -2.88 -11.37 -4.79
N LYS A 33 -2.69 -12.66 -5.11
CA LYS A 33 -3.01 -13.25 -6.42
C LYS A 33 -4.41 -13.87 -6.49
N ARG A 34 -5.10 -14.01 -5.36
CA ARG A 34 -6.47 -14.55 -5.32
C ARG A 34 -7.42 -13.69 -6.16
N THR A 35 -8.34 -14.34 -6.87
CA THR A 35 -9.17 -13.72 -7.93
C THR A 35 -10.52 -13.18 -7.46
N GLN A 36 -10.92 -13.41 -6.20
CA GLN A 36 -12.23 -12.95 -5.70
C GLN A 36 -12.30 -11.44 -5.50
N LEU A 37 -11.16 -10.77 -5.36
CA LEU A 37 -11.02 -9.32 -5.46
C LEU A 37 -9.99 -9.04 -6.54
N THR A 38 -10.32 -8.11 -7.43
CA THR A 38 -9.37 -7.55 -8.38
C THR A 38 -8.20 -6.89 -7.65
N PRO A 39 -7.02 -6.75 -8.29
CA PRO A 39 -5.90 -6.01 -7.70
C PRO A 39 -6.28 -4.59 -7.26
N ARG A 40 -7.17 -3.92 -8.02
CA ARG A 40 -7.73 -2.61 -7.69
C ARG A 40 -8.51 -2.65 -6.38
N GLU A 41 -9.49 -3.55 -6.24
CA GLU A 41 -10.32 -3.68 -5.03
C GLU A 41 -9.48 -4.06 -3.79
N ARG A 42 -8.49 -4.94 -3.97
CA ARG A 42 -7.57 -5.35 -2.91
C ARG A 42 -6.68 -4.20 -2.45
N SER A 43 -6.18 -3.38 -3.37
CA SER A 43 -5.42 -2.17 -3.05
C SER A 43 -6.28 -1.16 -2.30
N LEU A 44 -7.49 -0.86 -2.78
CA LEU A 44 -8.40 0.08 -2.11
C LEU A 44 -8.71 -0.36 -0.67
N THR A 45 -9.01 -1.64 -0.48
CA THR A 45 -9.28 -2.22 0.85
C THR A 45 -8.06 -2.10 1.77
N THR A 46 -6.86 -2.35 1.24
CA THR A 46 -5.61 -2.25 2.00
C THR A 46 -5.31 -0.81 2.41
N VAL A 47 -5.45 0.13 1.48
CA VAL A 47 -5.31 1.58 1.76
C VAL A 47 -6.30 1.99 2.85
N ALA A 48 -7.58 1.62 2.72
CA ALA A 48 -8.59 1.96 3.70
C ALA A 48 -8.24 1.43 5.11
N ALA A 49 -7.77 0.19 5.20
CA ALA A 49 -7.34 -0.40 6.46
C ALA A 49 -6.12 0.32 7.06
N LEU A 50 -5.11 0.66 6.25
CA LEU A 50 -3.91 1.36 6.72
C LEU A 50 -4.23 2.77 7.22
N VAL A 51 -5.11 3.50 6.54
CA VAL A 51 -5.60 4.81 6.98
C VAL A 51 -6.34 4.66 8.31
N ALA A 52 -7.33 3.75 8.37
CA ALA A 52 -8.15 3.57 9.56
C ALA A 52 -7.36 3.13 10.80
N MET A 53 -6.30 2.34 10.61
CA MET A 53 -5.41 1.89 11.69
C MET A 53 -4.24 2.85 11.96
N TYR A 54 -4.17 4.00 11.28
CA TYR A 54 -3.06 4.96 11.38
C TYR A 54 -1.67 4.32 11.18
N ARG A 55 -1.54 3.45 10.17
CA ARG A 55 -0.29 2.75 9.80
C ARG A 55 0.43 3.47 8.67
N LEU A 56 0.80 4.71 8.94
CA LEU A 56 1.31 5.65 7.93
C LEU A 56 2.62 5.21 7.27
N GLU A 57 3.49 4.49 7.96
CA GLU A 57 4.77 4.02 7.41
C GLU A 57 4.61 3.06 6.22
N GLN A 58 3.51 2.31 6.17
CA GLN A 58 3.21 1.36 5.09
C GLN A 58 2.36 1.98 3.98
N LEU A 59 1.73 3.13 4.27
CA LEU A 59 0.75 3.74 3.39
C LEU A 59 1.33 4.20 2.04
N PRO A 60 2.53 4.85 1.95
CA PRO A 60 3.09 5.28 0.67
C PRO A 60 3.24 4.16 -0.36
N PHE A 61 3.77 3.01 0.07
CA PHE A 61 3.91 1.84 -0.80
C PHE A 61 2.56 1.35 -1.33
N HIS A 62 1.54 1.29 -0.47
CA HIS A 62 0.21 0.83 -0.85
C HIS A 62 -0.59 1.86 -1.65
N LEU A 63 -0.35 3.17 -1.47
CA LEU A 63 -0.90 4.21 -2.33
C LEU A 63 -0.32 4.11 -3.75
N GLN A 64 1.00 3.93 -3.89
CA GLN A 64 1.61 3.71 -5.21
C GLN A 64 1.04 2.45 -5.87
N ARG A 65 1.03 1.32 -5.16
CA ARG A 65 0.46 0.07 -5.68
C ARG A 65 -1.03 0.19 -6.01
N ALA A 66 -1.79 1.01 -5.29
CA ALA A 66 -3.18 1.30 -5.64
C ALA A 66 -3.28 1.99 -7.00
N ARG A 67 -2.41 2.97 -7.27
CA ARG A 67 -2.33 3.65 -8.56
C ARG A 67 -1.89 2.71 -9.68
N ASP A 68 -0.87 1.88 -9.45
CA ASP A 68 -0.40 0.89 -10.43
C ASP A 68 -1.50 -0.13 -10.77
N ASN A 69 -2.36 -0.45 -9.80
CA ASN A 69 -3.53 -1.31 -9.99
C ASN A 69 -4.77 -0.57 -10.54
N GLY A 70 -4.64 0.70 -10.94
CA GLY A 70 -5.66 1.45 -11.67
C GLY A 70 -6.61 2.29 -10.81
N LEU A 71 -6.29 2.58 -9.55
CA LEU A 71 -7.00 3.65 -8.82
C LEU A 71 -6.49 5.02 -9.24
N SER A 72 -7.41 5.94 -9.53
CA SER A 72 -7.05 7.34 -9.77
C SER A 72 -6.72 8.06 -8.45
N VAL A 73 -6.04 9.19 -8.55
CA VAL A 73 -5.81 10.07 -7.39
C VAL A 73 -7.14 10.58 -6.85
N ASP A 74 -8.09 10.94 -7.71
CA ASP A 74 -9.42 11.42 -7.29
C ASP A 74 -10.18 10.36 -6.49
N GLU A 75 -10.13 9.09 -6.91
CA GLU A 75 -10.74 7.98 -6.18
C GLU A 75 -10.09 7.77 -4.81
N LEU A 76 -8.77 7.92 -4.71
CA LEU A 76 -8.05 7.83 -3.43
C LEU A 76 -8.36 9.03 -2.52
N ASN A 77 -8.41 10.25 -3.06
CA ASN A 77 -8.82 11.45 -2.33
C ASN A 77 -10.22 11.28 -1.74
N GLU A 78 -11.17 10.81 -2.55
CA GLU A 78 -12.56 10.60 -2.11
C GLU A 78 -12.64 9.50 -1.04
N ALA A 79 -11.97 8.36 -1.26
CA ALA A 79 -11.97 7.26 -0.29
C ALA A 79 -11.37 7.69 1.06
N ILE A 80 -10.23 8.40 1.06
CA ILE A 80 -9.58 8.87 2.28
C ILE A 80 -10.43 9.94 2.98
N THR A 81 -11.07 10.84 2.22
CA THR A 81 -12.00 11.84 2.76
C THR A 81 -13.20 11.16 3.40
N HIS A 82 -13.77 10.13 2.77
CA HIS A 82 -14.86 9.35 3.33
C HIS A 82 -14.45 8.66 4.65
N LEU A 83 -13.22 8.15 4.73
CA LEU A 83 -12.69 7.54 5.95
C LEU A 83 -12.58 8.53 7.12
N ALA A 84 -12.46 9.84 6.89
CA ALA A 84 -12.45 10.83 7.97
C ALA A 84 -13.68 10.71 8.89
N PHE A 85 -14.83 10.29 8.36
CA PHE A 85 -16.07 10.08 9.11
C PHE A 85 -16.08 8.81 9.97
N TYR A 86 -15.24 7.81 9.64
CA TYR A 86 -15.21 6.51 10.31
C TYR A 86 -13.97 6.29 11.18
N SER A 87 -12.82 6.82 10.76
CA SER A 87 -11.54 6.70 11.47
C SER A 87 -11.05 8.03 12.04
N GLY A 88 -11.77 9.13 11.82
CA GLY A 88 -11.48 10.44 12.39
C GLY A 88 -10.55 11.30 11.53
N TRP A 89 -10.73 12.62 11.63
CA TRP A 89 -10.02 13.63 10.85
C TRP A 89 -8.48 13.50 10.84
N PRO A 90 -7.81 13.23 11.99
CA PRO A 90 -6.34 13.11 12.00
C PRO A 90 -5.82 11.99 11.10
N THR A 91 -6.52 10.86 11.01
CA THR A 91 -6.11 9.73 10.18
C THR A 91 -6.17 10.07 8.70
N ALA A 92 -7.27 10.71 8.27
CA ALA A 92 -7.48 11.14 6.89
C ALA A 92 -6.54 12.28 6.50
N ALA A 93 -6.36 13.29 7.36
CA ALA A 93 -5.48 14.42 7.07
C ALA A 93 -4.02 13.98 6.84
N SER A 94 -3.49 13.09 7.70
CA SER A 94 -2.14 12.54 7.52
C SER A 94 -2.03 11.71 6.23
N ALA A 95 -3.05 10.92 5.90
CA ALA A 95 -3.08 10.12 4.68
C ALA A 95 -3.14 10.97 3.40
N LEU A 96 -3.94 12.04 3.39
CA LEU A 96 -4.04 12.98 2.28
C LEU A 96 -2.72 13.74 2.05
N ASN A 97 -1.99 14.06 3.11
CA ASN A 97 -0.66 14.66 2.98
C ASN A 97 0.32 13.69 2.29
N LEU A 98 0.33 12.42 2.69
CA LEU A 98 1.18 11.40 2.06
C LEU A 98 0.79 11.14 0.59
N LEU A 99 -0.51 11.15 0.27
CA LEU A 99 -0.97 11.03 -1.12
C LEU A 99 -0.46 12.19 -1.97
N ARG A 100 -0.56 13.42 -1.46
CA ARG A 100 -0.03 14.62 -2.13
C ARG A 100 1.49 14.56 -2.32
N GLU A 101 2.23 14.09 -1.32
CA GLU A 101 3.68 13.93 -1.40
C GLU A 101 4.07 12.92 -2.49
N LEU A 102 3.35 11.80 -2.60
CA LEU A 102 3.52 10.80 -3.65
C LEU A 102 3.27 11.38 -5.04
N GLU A 103 2.28 12.28 -5.20
CA GLU A 103 2.03 12.95 -6.47
C GLU A 103 3.17 13.89 -6.88
N ALA A 104 3.73 14.61 -5.91
CA ALA A 104 4.87 15.50 -6.14
C ALA A 104 6.17 14.72 -6.41
N HIS A 105 6.33 13.55 -5.78
CA HIS A 105 7.50 12.69 -5.89
C HIS A 105 7.07 11.25 -6.13
N PRO A 106 6.78 10.87 -7.38
CA PRO A 106 6.47 9.49 -7.71
C PRO A 106 7.62 8.59 -7.27
N VAL A 107 7.31 7.46 -6.63
CA VAL A 107 8.35 6.47 -6.32
C VAL A 107 8.93 6.00 -7.66
N SER A 108 10.20 6.31 -7.90
CA SER A 108 10.89 5.97 -9.15
C SER A 108 10.73 4.48 -9.45
N GLY A 109 10.33 4.20 -10.70
CA GLY A 109 9.74 2.93 -11.15
C GLY A 109 10.48 1.67 -10.73
N GLN A 110 9.69 0.69 -10.31
CA GLN A 110 10.04 -0.73 -10.38
C GLN A 110 9.77 -1.16 -11.83
N GLU A 111 10.80 -1.06 -12.69
CA GLU A 111 10.91 -2.01 -13.80
C GLU A 111 11.15 -3.40 -13.22
#